data_AF-E9DX58-F1
#
_entry.id   AF-E9DX58-F1
#
_cell.length_a   1.000
_cell.length_b   1.000
_cell.length_c   1.000
_cell.angle_alpha   90.00
_cell.angle_beta   90.00
_cell.angle_gamma   90.00
#
_symmetry.space_group_name_H-M   'P 1'
#
loop_
_entity.id
_entity.type
_entity.pdbx_description
1 polymer ?
#
loop_
_entity_poly.entity_id
_entity_poly.type
_entity_poly.pdbx_seq_one_letter_code
_entity_poly.pdbx_strand_id
1 'polypeptide(L)'
;MVHAMFVSRIFTGNTPSWTWSLLDPTYILWCIYSSIFASPHSLAITGASQTDMETVGVINTRKMRYTGRGLNCLKSGGLNPRRDAHCSEDLHNQEPFHSRHWSQSKVHLVPFPPTAQLKRRIGHYPLTSQLAGWVLDAFTNYSPSTECMDLVRPFGAEFHEVLDRERAAGTGLHNLNLVELTYQVTLEVGAEILLAATENGNTGDIQPEFHSSQAARDEHFAPWGKLLTGLVCDPPIISQFPFYLMMCQSFGLETNSSQENYVYSALTGVDWAKGKNVYSERFRAFEERARASVPNLDDRLSGQDRSFWRVSLAYLAAMNKLENSREFTTPRVSYIKTGLDPLLLMAVRGFDTIGSAYMCSDGAAYLDNAGMDSLVGSAVPNDVMDLHTDIYTGETRNLLRLLYPSGQSLDEAMGTMSTVLSGMLCELFRGHKLARFEGREDGRIAATSPPYSFCRARHRRIFEVMEAYTSKYPDFWQWTWDILGRAKRQITEAGLNELLVEALGRGINRDPLPDSPYNAFFNGYFDMIEKSQEPSKLNKALGVQNELADLVREIHDLWHRQLLDPGKKPGWGRRFDEKSDALFKQAGELLGGKGGITNDVYKFAIAYGRLSMALPYIAYHTIDAIILSYGTV
;
A
#
# COMPACT_ATOMS: atom_id res chain seq x y z
N MET A 1 23.39 72.03 -3.46
CA MET A 1 22.74 71.54 -4.68
C MET A 1 22.28 70.11 -4.40
N VAL A 2 21.02 69.73 -4.22
CA VAL A 2 19.70 70.33 -3.94
C VAL A 2 19.06 69.21 -3.08
N HIS A 3 18.93 69.39 -1.75
CA HIS A 3 17.66 69.58 -1.00
C HIS A 3 16.58 68.53 -1.30
N ALA A 4 15.87 67.89 -0.35
CA ALA A 4 15.52 68.17 1.05
C ALA A 4 15.17 66.82 1.72
N MET A 5 15.47 66.52 3.00
CA MET A 5 14.93 67.05 4.27
C MET A 5 13.42 66.82 4.54
N PHE A 6 13.19 65.96 5.54
CA PHE A 6 12.27 66.07 6.69
C PHE A 6 10.75 66.25 6.52
N VAL A 7 10.00 65.51 7.35
CA VAL A 7 9.00 65.95 8.38
C VAL A 7 7.94 64.84 8.54
N SER A 8 7.28 64.56 9.67
CA SER A 8 7.59 64.43 11.10
C SER A 8 6.26 64.05 11.79
N ARG A 9 6.35 63.31 12.90
CA ARG A 9 5.50 63.43 14.13
C ARG A 9 3.99 63.13 14.08
N ILE A 10 3.25 62.90 15.18
CA ILE A 10 3.31 62.32 16.55
C ILE A 10 1.79 62.29 16.95
N PHE A 11 1.40 61.47 17.94
CA PHE A 11 0.44 61.77 19.05
C PHE A 11 -0.79 60.86 19.20
N THR A 12 -0.66 59.94 20.17
CA THR A 12 -1.54 59.66 21.34
C THR A 12 -3.02 59.30 21.20
N GLY A 13 -3.42 58.29 21.98
CA GLY A 13 -4.55 58.46 22.91
C GLY A 13 -5.60 57.34 22.94
N ASN A 14 -5.49 56.46 23.95
CA ASN A 14 -6.55 56.03 24.89
C ASN A 14 -8.02 55.79 24.43
N THR A 15 -8.40 54.50 24.50
CA THR A 15 -9.59 53.89 25.18
C THR A 15 -11.05 54.21 24.76
N PRO A 16 -12.02 53.31 25.08
CA PRO A 16 -13.10 52.88 24.18
C PRO A 16 -14.48 53.47 24.52
N SER A 17 -15.44 53.35 23.61
CA SER A 17 -16.86 53.41 23.94
C SER A 17 -17.72 52.64 22.95
N TRP A 18 -18.44 51.64 23.47
CA TRP A 18 -19.64 51.08 22.84
C TRP A 18 -20.81 52.03 23.08
N THR A 19 -21.73 52.17 22.11
CA THR A 19 -23.18 52.08 22.35
C THR A 19 -23.97 51.96 21.04
N TRP A 20 -25.11 51.30 21.18
CA TRP A 20 -25.98 50.68 20.18
C TRP A 20 -27.01 51.64 19.53
N SER A 21 -27.22 51.47 18.22
CA SER A 21 -28.50 51.07 17.57
C SER A 21 -29.29 52.03 16.65
N LEU A 22 -29.79 51.36 15.59
CA LEU A 22 -31.08 51.45 14.88
C LEU A 22 -31.19 52.21 13.53
N LEU A 23 -31.26 51.36 12.48
CA LEU A 23 -32.06 51.44 11.25
C LEU A 23 -31.46 52.13 10.01
N ASP A 24 -30.74 51.35 9.19
CA ASP A 24 -30.73 51.52 7.72
C ASP A 24 -31.13 50.17 7.04
N PRO A 25 -32.16 50.13 6.16
CA PRO A 25 -32.81 48.92 5.66
C PRO A 25 -32.17 48.28 4.40
N THR A 26 -30.89 48.54 4.10
CA THR A 26 -30.29 48.19 2.80
C THR A 26 -29.59 46.83 2.70
N TYR A 27 -29.46 46.04 3.78
CA TYR A 27 -28.79 44.71 3.70
C TYR A 27 -29.74 43.50 3.62
N ILE A 28 -31.05 43.74 3.68
CA ILE A 28 -32.11 42.73 3.43
C ILE A 28 -32.19 42.37 1.92
N LEU A 29 -31.48 43.08 1.05
CA LEU A 29 -31.33 42.76 -0.38
C LEU A 29 -30.11 41.87 -0.72
N TRP A 30 -29.30 41.44 0.25
CA TRP A 30 -28.30 40.36 0.06
C TRP A 30 -28.78 38.99 0.55
N CYS A 31 -30.11 38.78 0.61
CA CYS A 31 -30.72 37.51 0.98
C CYS A 31 -31.08 36.57 -0.20
N ILE A 32 -30.81 36.88 -1.47
CA ILE A 32 -31.57 36.20 -2.55
C ILE A 32 -30.75 35.33 -3.54
N TYR A 33 -29.40 35.33 -3.53
CA TYR A 33 -28.63 34.68 -4.61
C TYR A 33 -27.81 33.41 -4.32
N SER A 34 -27.83 32.81 -3.12
CA SER A 34 -27.03 31.58 -2.86
C SER A 34 -27.87 30.32 -2.61
N SER A 35 -29.19 30.40 -2.78
CA SER A 35 -30.13 29.29 -2.63
C SER A 35 -30.29 28.50 -3.92
N ILE A 36 -29.45 27.48 -4.15
CA ILE A 36 -29.92 26.19 -4.71
C ILE A 36 -29.25 25.05 -3.93
N PHE A 37 -29.54 25.01 -2.63
CA PHE A 37 -29.75 23.76 -1.92
C PHE A 37 -31.26 23.63 -1.74
N ALA A 38 -31.84 22.57 -2.31
CA ALA A 38 -33.21 22.17 -2.03
C ALA A 38 -33.19 20.79 -1.39
N SER A 39 -33.49 20.75 -0.09
CA SER A 39 -34.19 19.64 0.56
C SER A 39 -35.58 20.13 0.94
N PRO A 40 -36.53 19.21 1.17
CA PRO A 40 -37.45 19.37 2.31
C PRO A 40 -37.59 18.03 3.06
N HIS A 41 -37.20 17.93 4.33
CA HIS A 41 -37.87 18.35 5.59
C HIS A 41 -38.96 17.39 6.11
N SER A 42 -38.70 16.83 7.30
CA SER A 42 -39.56 16.84 8.51
C SER A 42 -38.70 16.53 9.76
N LEU A 43 -38.33 17.54 10.58
CA LEU A 43 -38.87 17.87 11.93
C LEU A 43 -38.46 16.88 13.03
N ALA A 44 -37.39 17.18 13.79
CA ALA A 44 -37.33 17.81 15.13
C ALA A 44 -37.39 16.76 16.27
N ILE A 45 -36.44 16.72 17.23
CA ILE A 45 -36.43 17.50 18.47
C ILE A 45 -35.00 17.60 19.07
N THR A 46 -34.82 18.70 19.79
CA THR A 46 -33.69 19.37 20.47
C THR A 46 -32.91 18.63 21.57
N GLY A 47 -31.67 19.07 21.80
CA GLY A 47 -30.97 18.99 23.09
C GLY A 47 -29.48 19.31 23.01
N ALA A 48 -29.08 20.56 23.24
CA ALA A 48 -27.69 20.98 23.35
C ALA A 48 -27.27 21.07 24.83
N SER A 49 -26.08 20.55 25.17
CA SER A 49 -25.22 21.18 26.18
C SER A 49 -23.77 20.80 25.96
N GLN A 50 -22.93 21.83 25.93
CA GLN A 50 -21.48 21.82 25.85
C GLN A 50 -20.83 21.00 26.96
N THR A 51 -19.89 20.14 26.56
CA THR A 51 -18.55 20.09 27.17
C THR A 51 -17.56 19.93 26.03
N ASP A 52 -17.04 21.06 25.57
CA ASP A 52 -15.78 21.15 24.84
C ASP A 52 -14.67 20.68 25.79
N MET A 53 -14.40 19.38 25.80
CA MET A 53 -13.11 18.84 26.24
C MET A 53 -12.39 18.34 24.99
N GLU A 54 -11.29 19.02 24.67
CA GLU A 54 -10.13 18.56 23.90
C GLU A 54 -10.33 17.23 23.15
N THR A 55 -10.95 17.29 21.98
CA THR A 55 -10.88 16.21 20.98
C THR A 55 -9.52 16.25 20.27
N VAL A 56 -8.44 16.00 20.99
CA VAL A 56 -7.13 15.71 20.39
C VAL A 56 -7.12 14.22 20.05
N GLY A 57 -7.10 13.87 18.76
CA GLY A 57 -6.73 12.52 18.31
C GLY A 57 -7.81 11.63 17.67
N VAL A 58 -8.98 12.14 17.27
CA VAL A 58 -9.93 11.31 16.49
C VAL A 58 -9.69 11.52 14.99
N ILE A 59 -9.11 10.50 14.32
CA ILE A 59 -9.02 10.43 12.85
C ILE A 59 -10.42 10.71 12.26
N ASN A 60 -10.53 11.79 11.48
CA ASN A 60 -11.80 12.18 10.88
C ASN A 60 -11.99 11.44 9.55
N THR A 61 -12.44 10.19 9.66
CA THR A 61 -12.67 9.30 8.51
C THR A 61 -13.81 9.74 7.58
N ARG A 62 -14.55 10.81 7.93
CA ARG A 62 -15.75 11.26 7.19
C ARG A 62 -15.48 12.26 6.07
N LYS A 63 -14.25 12.76 5.88
CA LYS A 63 -14.01 13.82 4.87
C LYS A 63 -13.69 13.33 3.44
N MET A 64 -13.63 12.01 3.18
CA MET A 64 -13.62 11.51 1.78
C MET A 64 -15.01 11.63 1.14
N ARG A 65 -15.05 12.08 -0.12
CA ARG A 65 -16.30 12.26 -0.88
C ARG A 65 -16.59 11.03 -1.74
N TYR A 66 -17.74 10.40 -1.50
CA TYR A 66 -18.32 9.33 -2.33
C TYR A 66 -19.51 9.88 -3.13
N THR A 67 -19.80 9.26 -4.27
CA THR A 67 -21.09 9.50 -4.94
C THR A 67 -22.22 8.99 -4.04
N GLY A 68 -23.42 9.55 -4.15
CA GLY A 68 -24.57 9.08 -3.37
C GLY A 68 -24.84 7.58 -3.54
N ARG A 69 -24.68 7.07 -4.77
CA ARG A 69 -24.77 5.63 -5.07
C ARG A 69 -23.65 4.83 -4.40
N GLY A 70 -22.40 5.25 -4.52
CA GLY A 70 -21.27 4.56 -3.89
C GLY A 70 -21.37 4.52 -2.36
N LEU A 71 -21.82 5.62 -1.74
CA LEU A 71 -22.08 5.66 -0.30
C LEU A 71 -23.20 4.71 0.10
N ASN A 72 -24.27 4.63 -0.69
CA ASN A 72 -25.36 3.69 -0.43
C ASN A 72 -24.86 2.24 -0.54
N CYS A 73 -24.08 1.90 -1.57
CA CYS A 73 -23.48 0.57 -1.71
C CYS A 73 -22.60 0.20 -0.50
N LEU A 74 -21.77 1.12 0.01
CA LEU A 74 -20.97 0.86 1.22
C LEU A 74 -21.82 0.64 2.47
N LYS A 75 -22.93 1.38 2.60
CA LYS A 75 -23.85 1.26 3.75
C LYS A 75 -24.71 0.00 3.69
N SER A 76 -25.18 -0.37 2.49
CA SER A 76 -26.11 -1.49 2.28
C SER A 76 -25.42 -2.82 2.00
N GLY A 77 -24.17 -2.80 1.53
CA GLY A 77 -23.42 -4.00 1.21
C GLY A 77 -23.15 -4.81 2.48
N GLY A 78 -23.66 -6.04 2.54
CA GLY A 78 -23.34 -6.97 3.61
C GLY A 78 -21.96 -7.58 3.37
N LEU A 79 -21.04 -7.45 4.32
CA LEU A 79 -19.82 -8.25 4.32
C LEU A 79 -20.05 -9.38 5.31
N ASN A 80 -20.10 -10.60 4.78
CA ASN A 80 -20.21 -11.81 5.58
C ASN A 80 -19.04 -12.75 5.27
N PRO A 81 -17.77 -12.28 5.31
CA PRO A 81 -16.65 -13.20 5.24
C PRO A 81 -16.74 -14.19 6.41
N ARG A 82 -16.26 -15.41 6.20
CA ARG A 82 -16.23 -16.42 7.28
C ARG A 82 -15.44 -15.83 8.46
N ARG A 83 -16.02 -15.93 9.66
CA ARG A 83 -15.33 -15.54 10.90
C ARG A 83 -14.30 -16.60 11.24
N ASP A 84 -13.15 -16.16 11.72
CA ASP A 84 -12.13 -17.06 12.24
C ASP A 84 -12.64 -17.82 13.46
N ALA A 85 -12.27 -19.09 13.55
CA ALA A 85 -12.38 -19.84 14.79
C ALA A 85 -11.37 -19.28 15.80
N HIS A 86 -11.72 -19.30 17.09
CA HIS A 86 -10.78 -18.89 18.14
C HIS A 86 -9.56 -19.82 18.14
N CYS A 87 -8.39 -19.25 17.88
CA CYS A 87 -7.11 -19.95 17.96
C CYS A 87 -6.51 -19.85 19.38
N SER A 88 -5.83 -20.91 19.83
CA SER A 88 -5.07 -20.93 21.08
C SER A 88 -3.90 -19.94 21.03
N GLU A 89 -3.63 -19.25 22.14
CA GLU A 89 -2.54 -18.26 22.21
C GLU A 89 -1.14 -18.90 22.25
N ASP A 90 -1.03 -20.20 22.52
CA ASP A 90 0.25 -20.90 22.65
C ASP A 90 0.59 -21.75 21.41
N LEU A 91 0.80 -21.08 20.27
CA LEU A 91 1.11 -21.74 19.00
C LEU A 91 2.54 -22.29 18.95
N HIS A 92 3.51 -21.65 19.59
CA HIS A 92 4.92 -22.12 19.57
C HIS A 92 5.13 -23.50 20.17
N ASN A 93 4.32 -23.84 21.17
CA ASN A 93 4.40 -25.13 21.86
C ASN A 93 3.57 -26.23 21.19
N GLN A 94 2.92 -25.94 20.06
CA GLN A 94 2.19 -26.93 19.29
C GLN A 94 3.10 -27.60 18.27
N GLU A 95 2.81 -28.86 17.95
CA GLU A 95 3.30 -29.48 16.72
C GLU A 95 2.73 -28.71 15.51
N PRO A 96 3.54 -28.33 14.50
CA PRO A 96 4.93 -28.71 14.22
C PRO A 96 6.01 -27.72 14.73
N PHE A 97 5.64 -26.66 15.45
CA PHE A 97 6.54 -25.55 15.79
C PHE A 97 7.47 -25.84 16.96
N HIS A 98 7.05 -26.67 17.93
CA HIS A 98 7.77 -26.90 19.19
C HIS A 98 9.22 -27.42 19.04
N SER A 99 9.54 -28.04 17.89
CA SER A 99 10.84 -28.61 17.58
C SER A 99 11.76 -27.62 16.83
N ARG A 100 11.26 -26.44 16.47
CA ARG A 100 12.02 -25.41 15.76
C ARG A 100 13.07 -24.79 16.68
N HIS A 101 14.24 -24.50 16.14
CA HIS A 101 15.35 -23.91 16.90
C HIS A 101 15.02 -22.52 17.50
N TRP A 102 14.06 -21.80 16.91
CA TRP A 102 13.59 -20.49 17.36
C TRP A 102 12.32 -20.55 18.24
N SER A 103 11.70 -21.72 18.43
CA SER A 103 10.43 -21.83 19.17
C SER A 103 10.57 -21.66 20.69
N GLN A 104 11.78 -21.87 21.22
CA GLN A 104 12.04 -21.87 22.66
C GLN A 104 12.64 -20.54 23.13
N SER A 105 11.80 -19.57 23.46
CA SER A 105 12.27 -18.36 24.15
C SER A 105 12.40 -18.60 25.66
N LYS A 106 13.52 -18.14 26.22
CA LYS A 106 13.74 -18.12 27.69
C LYS A 106 13.18 -16.84 28.34
N VAL A 107 12.68 -15.90 27.52
CA VAL A 107 12.17 -14.60 27.96
C VAL A 107 10.65 -14.61 27.85
N HIS A 108 9.97 -14.47 28.99
CA HIS A 108 8.51 -14.38 28.99
C HIS A 108 8.05 -13.01 28.48
N LEU A 109 6.90 -13.00 27.80
CA LEU A 109 6.23 -11.76 27.39
C LEU A 109 5.92 -10.91 28.62
N VAL A 110 6.15 -9.60 28.49
CA VAL A 110 5.65 -8.63 29.47
C VAL A 110 4.12 -8.74 29.50
N PRO A 111 3.51 -8.95 30.69
CA PRO A 111 2.07 -9.07 30.80
C PRO A 111 1.37 -7.86 30.20
N PHE A 112 0.26 -8.13 29.52
CA PHE A 112 -0.57 -7.09 28.95
C PHE A 112 -0.98 -6.07 30.02
N PRO A 113 -0.72 -4.76 29.83
CA PRO A 113 -1.14 -3.76 30.79
C PRO A 113 -2.69 -3.73 30.88
N PRO A 114 -3.28 -3.56 32.08
CA PRO A 114 -4.72 -3.43 32.22
C PRO A 114 -5.19 -2.25 31.37
N THR A 115 -6.06 -2.54 30.40
CA THR A 115 -6.36 -1.62 29.31
C THR A 115 -7.08 -0.39 29.84
N ALA A 116 -6.49 0.79 29.68
CA ALA A 116 -7.30 2.00 29.57
C ALA A 116 -8.28 1.78 28.41
N GLN A 117 -9.55 2.17 28.57
CA GLN A 117 -10.61 1.95 27.60
C GLN A 117 -10.30 2.60 26.24
N LEU A 118 -9.49 1.95 25.42
CA LEU A 118 -9.30 2.30 24.01
C LEU A 118 -10.62 1.99 23.31
N LYS A 119 -11.31 3.03 22.85
CA LYS A 119 -12.66 2.94 22.23
C LYS A 119 -12.71 2.07 20.96
N ARG A 120 -11.57 1.67 20.40
CA ARG A 120 -11.43 0.93 19.14
C ARG A 120 -10.67 -0.39 19.37
N ARG A 121 -11.28 -1.31 20.11
CA ARG A 121 -10.66 -2.60 20.44
C ARG A 121 -11.04 -3.65 19.38
N ILE A 122 -10.09 -4.02 18.51
CA ILE A 122 -10.30 -4.98 17.41
C ILE A 122 -9.61 -6.34 17.71
N GLY A 123 -8.86 -6.46 18.81
CA GLY A 123 -8.18 -7.69 19.21
C GLY A 123 -7.83 -7.76 20.71
N HIS A 124 -7.25 -8.91 21.12
CA HIS A 124 -6.74 -9.12 22.49
C HIS A 124 -5.57 -8.17 22.78
N TYR A 125 -4.62 -8.09 21.84
CA TYR A 125 -3.54 -7.11 21.80
C TYR A 125 -3.96 -5.91 20.93
N PRO A 126 -3.71 -4.66 21.34
CA PRO A 126 -4.11 -3.46 20.58
C PRO A 126 -3.55 -3.38 19.16
N LEU A 127 -2.41 -4.04 18.91
CA LEU A 127 -1.68 -4.01 17.65
C LEU A 127 -1.43 -5.40 17.06
N THR A 128 -2.10 -6.47 17.55
CA THR A 128 -1.97 -7.82 16.98
C THR A 128 -3.26 -8.59 17.17
N SER A 129 -3.87 -9.08 16.10
CA SER A 129 -5.06 -9.95 16.15
C SER A 129 -4.67 -11.42 16.30
N GLN A 130 -5.69 -12.29 16.41
CA GLN A 130 -5.48 -13.72 16.24
C GLN A 130 -5.07 -14.01 14.79
N LEU A 131 -4.36 -15.12 14.59
CA LEU A 131 -3.99 -15.61 13.26
C LEU A 131 -5.23 -16.16 12.55
N ALA A 132 -5.39 -15.80 11.28
CA ALA A 132 -6.43 -16.31 10.41
C ALA A 132 -6.39 -17.83 10.36
N GLY A 133 -7.57 -18.47 10.37
CA GLY A 133 -7.66 -19.93 10.45
C GLY A 133 -6.94 -20.63 9.28
N TRP A 134 -7.10 -20.09 8.06
CA TRP A 134 -6.44 -20.65 6.88
C TRP A 134 -4.91 -20.49 6.90
N VAL A 135 -4.39 -19.42 7.52
CA VAL A 135 -2.94 -19.22 7.68
C VAL A 135 -2.40 -20.22 8.70
N LEU A 136 -3.11 -20.39 9.82
CA LEU A 136 -2.77 -21.38 10.82
C LEU A 136 -2.73 -22.79 10.22
N ASP A 137 -3.75 -23.16 9.45
CA ASP A 137 -3.81 -24.45 8.78
C ASP A 137 -2.64 -24.62 7.80
N ALA A 138 -2.33 -23.60 6.99
CA ALA A 138 -1.19 -23.63 6.07
C ALA A 138 0.15 -23.79 6.81
N PHE A 139 0.33 -23.07 7.92
CA PHE A 139 1.56 -23.14 8.73
C PHE A 139 1.70 -24.48 9.46
N THR A 140 0.61 -25.03 9.98
CA THR A 140 0.62 -26.31 10.71
C THR A 140 0.91 -27.49 9.79
N ASN A 141 0.49 -27.39 8.52
CA ASN A 141 0.76 -28.40 7.51
C ASN A 141 2.13 -28.23 6.81
N TYR A 142 2.83 -27.12 7.07
CA TYR A 142 4.13 -26.84 6.47
C TYR A 142 5.26 -27.62 7.17
N SER A 143 6.01 -28.38 6.37
CA SER A 143 7.24 -29.05 6.78
C SER A 143 8.39 -28.63 5.86
N PRO A 144 9.31 -27.74 6.30
CA PRO A 144 10.46 -27.36 5.51
C PRO A 144 11.40 -28.53 5.32
N SER A 145 12.06 -28.52 4.18
CA SER A 145 13.13 -29.44 3.84
C SER A 145 14.33 -29.27 4.78
N THR A 146 15.14 -30.32 4.89
CA THR A 146 16.41 -30.28 5.63
C THR A 146 17.34 -29.18 5.08
N GLU A 147 17.39 -29.03 3.75
CA GLU A 147 18.21 -28.00 3.12
C GLU A 147 17.76 -26.59 3.49
N CYS A 148 16.44 -26.32 3.49
CA CYS A 148 15.90 -25.05 3.97
C CYS A 148 16.30 -24.79 5.43
N MET A 149 16.13 -25.79 6.30
CA MET A 149 16.46 -25.62 7.72
C MET A 149 17.95 -25.36 7.96
N ASP A 150 18.84 -26.00 7.22
CA ASP A 150 20.28 -25.76 7.31
C ASP A 150 20.66 -24.36 6.80
N LEU A 151 19.98 -23.90 5.75
CA LEU A 151 20.19 -22.57 5.16
C LEU A 151 19.69 -21.44 6.07
N VAL A 152 18.52 -21.59 6.69
CA VAL A 152 17.86 -20.54 7.47
C VAL A 152 18.38 -20.41 8.90
N ARG A 153 18.85 -21.51 9.50
CA ARG A 153 19.29 -21.58 10.91
C ARG A 153 20.10 -20.37 11.41
N PRO A 154 21.18 -19.93 10.74
CA PRO A 154 21.96 -18.79 11.25
C PRO A 154 21.14 -17.49 11.30
N PHE A 155 20.32 -17.21 10.29
CA PHE A 155 19.56 -15.97 10.19
C PHE A 155 18.31 -15.98 11.09
N GLY A 156 17.65 -17.14 11.20
CA GLY A 156 16.53 -17.34 12.12
C GLY A 156 16.95 -17.19 13.59
N ALA A 157 18.15 -17.64 13.95
CA ALA A 157 18.71 -17.43 15.29
C ALA A 157 19.01 -15.95 15.59
N GLU A 158 19.65 -15.22 14.65
CA GLU A 158 19.88 -13.78 14.81
C GLU A 158 18.57 -12.99 14.95
N PHE A 159 17.55 -13.36 14.19
CA PHE A 159 16.23 -12.76 14.29
C PHE A 159 15.58 -13.05 15.65
N HIS A 160 15.63 -14.29 16.12
CA HIS A 160 15.13 -14.69 17.44
C HIS A 160 15.76 -13.87 18.57
N GLU A 161 17.07 -13.61 18.51
CA GLU A 161 17.77 -12.79 19.50
C GLU A 161 17.29 -11.33 19.51
N VAL A 162 16.88 -10.78 18.36
CA VAL A 162 16.24 -9.46 18.32
C VAL A 162 14.88 -9.51 19.04
N LEU A 163 14.08 -10.54 18.76
CA LEU A 163 12.76 -10.70 19.39
C LEU A 163 12.88 -10.89 20.90
N ASP A 164 13.85 -11.64 21.39
CA ASP A 164 14.08 -11.78 22.84
C ASP A 164 14.43 -10.45 23.51
N ARG A 165 15.20 -9.57 22.84
CA ARG A 165 15.44 -8.21 23.33
C ARG A 165 14.16 -7.37 23.33
N GLU A 166 13.34 -7.48 22.29
CA GLU A 166 12.04 -6.81 22.23
C GLU A 166 11.07 -7.35 23.28
N ARG A 167 11.06 -8.65 23.57
CA ARG A 167 10.28 -9.24 24.68
C ARG A 167 10.70 -8.67 26.02
N ALA A 168 12.00 -8.58 26.28
CA ALA A 168 12.54 -8.04 27.52
C ALA A 168 12.32 -6.52 27.68
N ALA A 169 12.10 -5.81 26.58
CA ALA A 169 11.92 -4.35 26.57
C ALA A 169 10.50 -3.88 26.24
N GLY A 170 9.62 -4.79 25.83
CA GLY A 170 8.32 -4.50 25.25
C GLY A 170 7.32 -3.94 26.26
N THR A 171 6.27 -3.34 25.72
CA THR A 171 5.20 -2.72 26.52
C THR A 171 4.01 -3.65 26.79
N GLY A 172 4.01 -4.84 26.17
CA GLY A 172 2.89 -5.78 26.16
C GLY A 172 1.79 -5.45 25.13
N LEU A 173 2.01 -4.47 24.23
CA LEU A 173 1.02 -4.07 23.19
C LEU A 173 0.95 -5.01 21.98
N HIS A 174 1.97 -5.85 21.78
CA HIS A 174 2.08 -6.80 20.67
C HIS A 174 2.14 -8.23 21.19
N ASN A 175 1.55 -9.16 20.42
CA ASN A 175 1.85 -10.57 20.60
C ASN A 175 3.16 -10.90 19.86
N LEU A 176 4.30 -10.56 20.48
CA LEU A 176 5.62 -10.77 19.86
C LEU A 176 5.91 -12.24 19.57
N ASN A 177 5.29 -13.17 20.30
CA ASN A 177 5.35 -14.59 19.99
C ASN A 177 4.70 -14.87 18.63
N LEU A 178 3.45 -14.46 18.44
CA LEU A 178 2.77 -14.69 17.17
C LEU A 178 3.48 -13.97 16.00
N VAL A 179 3.98 -12.75 16.23
CA VAL A 179 4.77 -12.01 15.24
C VAL A 179 6.04 -12.78 14.87
N GLU A 180 6.79 -13.28 15.85
CA GLU A 180 7.97 -14.11 15.56
C GLU A 180 7.59 -15.34 14.73
N LEU A 181 6.55 -16.07 15.12
CA LEU A 181 6.10 -17.26 14.39
C LEU A 181 5.82 -16.93 12.92
N THR A 182 5.10 -15.84 12.66
CA THR A 182 4.78 -15.42 11.29
C THR A 182 6.04 -15.12 10.48
N TYR A 183 7.00 -14.36 11.02
CA TYR A 183 8.20 -13.99 10.29
C TYR A 183 9.22 -15.13 10.15
N GLN A 184 9.31 -16.03 11.14
CA GLN A 184 10.17 -17.21 11.05
C GLN A 184 9.68 -18.19 9.97
N VAL A 185 8.37 -18.50 9.95
CA VAL A 185 7.79 -19.31 8.87
C VAL A 185 7.96 -18.61 7.51
N THR A 186 7.80 -17.29 7.46
CA THR A 186 8.02 -16.50 6.23
C THR A 186 9.48 -16.58 5.76
N LEU A 187 10.45 -16.55 6.68
CA LEU A 187 11.88 -16.73 6.38
C LEU A 187 12.18 -18.15 5.85
N GLU A 188 11.59 -19.18 6.47
CA GLU A 188 11.70 -20.58 6.03
C GLU A 188 11.13 -20.78 4.62
N VAL A 189 9.93 -20.29 4.35
CA VAL A 189 9.31 -20.39 3.02
C VAL A 189 10.04 -19.54 1.99
N GLY A 190 10.55 -18.36 2.36
CA GLY A 190 11.41 -17.56 1.50
C GLY A 190 12.65 -18.32 1.05
N ALA A 191 13.28 -19.09 1.95
CA ALA A 191 14.38 -19.97 1.60
C ALA A 191 13.95 -21.09 0.64
N GLU A 192 12.84 -21.77 0.89
CA GLU A 192 12.30 -22.79 -0.03
C GLU A 192 12.04 -22.23 -1.43
N ILE A 193 11.52 -21.00 -1.54
CA ILE A 193 11.32 -20.33 -2.83
C ILE A 193 12.66 -20.11 -3.55
N LEU A 194 13.72 -19.69 -2.84
CA LEU A 194 15.06 -19.51 -3.41
C LEU A 194 15.68 -20.84 -3.86
N LEU A 195 15.50 -21.90 -3.06
CA LEU A 195 15.93 -23.26 -3.40
C LEU A 195 15.21 -23.76 -4.65
N ALA A 196 13.88 -23.70 -4.65
CA ALA A 196 13.07 -24.10 -5.79
C ALA A 196 13.42 -23.29 -7.05
N ALA A 197 13.56 -21.97 -6.95
CA ALA A 197 13.99 -21.15 -8.08
C ALA A 197 15.33 -21.62 -8.66
N THR A 198 16.26 -22.03 -7.79
CA THR A 198 17.56 -22.56 -8.23
C THR A 198 17.42 -23.90 -8.97
N GLU A 199 16.56 -24.79 -8.47
CA GLU A 199 16.27 -26.09 -9.10
C GLU A 199 15.52 -25.97 -10.42
N ASN A 200 14.65 -24.96 -10.56
CA ASN A 200 13.91 -24.66 -11.78
C ASN A 200 14.80 -24.08 -12.89
N GLY A 201 16.10 -23.93 -12.62
CA GLY A 201 17.05 -23.10 -13.36
C GLY A 201 17.11 -23.28 -14.88
N ASN A 202 17.21 -22.12 -15.54
CA ASN A 202 17.91 -21.90 -16.80
C ASN A 202 18.33 -20.43 -16.78
N THR A 203 19.58 -20.15 -16.42
CA THR A 203 20.06 -18.79 -16.15
C THR A 203 20.34 -18.05 -17.46
N GLY A 204 19.85 -16.82 -17.55
CA GLY A 204 20.31 -15.84 -18.52
C GLY A 204 20.85 -14.61 -17.79
N ASP A 205 21.82 -13.91 -18.38
CA ASP A 205 22.48 -12.75 -17.79
C ASP A 205 21.47 -11.75 -17.21
N ILE A 206 21.45 -11.60 -15.88
CA ILE A 206 20.60 -10.64 -15.16
C ILE A 206 20.73 -9.31 -15.87
N GLN A 207 19.61 -8.72 -16.28
CA GLN A 207 19.66 -7.44 -16.98
C GLN A 207 19.79 -6.34 -15.93
N PRO A 208 21.00 -5.78 -15.71
CA PRO A 208 21.28 -4.89 -14.59
C PRO A 208 20.52 -3.56 -14.70
N GLU A 209 19.97 -3.31 -15.88
CA GLU A 209 19.22 -2.14 -16.27
C GLU A 209 17.75 -2.15 -15.81
N PHE A 210 17.28 -3.30 -15.30
CA PHE A 210 16.01 -3.49 -14.60
C PHE A 210 16.20 -3.65 -13.08
N HIS A 211 17.43 -3.85 -12.61
CA HIS A 211 17.72 -4.12 -11.20
C HIS A 211 17.74 -2.83 -10.37
N SER A 212 17.13 -2.90 -9.18
CA SER A 212 17.08 -1.86 -8.14
C SER A 212 18.44 -1.25 -7.75
N SER A 213 19.55 -1.94 -8.07
CA SER A 213 20.92 -1.53 -7.78
C SER A 213 21.41 -0.35 -8.62
N GLN A 214 20.64 0.13 -9.62
CA GLN A 214 20.88 1.40 -10.32
C GLN A 214 20.03 2.57 -9.77
N ALA A 215 19.91 2.68 -8.45
CA ALA A 215 19.18 3.74 -7.71
C ALA A 215 19.62 5.22 -7.99
N ALA A 216 20.38 5.46 -9.06
CA ALA A 216 20.84 6.76 -9.54
C ALA A 216 19.91 7.39 -10.59
N ARG A 217 18.62 7.00 -10.64
CA ARG A 217 17.62 7.58 -11.56
C ARG A 217 16.27 7.92 -10.92
N ASP A 218 16.23 7.86 -9.59
CA ASP A 218 15.02 8.02 -8.78
C ASP A 218 14.87 9.44 -8.22
N GLU A 219 15.46 10.45 -8.87
CA GLU A 219 15.47 11.83 -8.37
C GLU A 219 14.07 12.44 -8.23
N HIS A 220 13.06 11.84 -8.86
CA HIS A 220 11.66 12.22 -8.68
C HIS A 220 11.15 11.97 -7.25
N PHE A 221 11.77 11.07 -6.50
CA PHE A 221 11.47 10.82 -5.08
C PHE A 221 12.13 11.81 -4.10
N ALA A 222 13.20 12.50 -4.51
CA ALA A 222 13.93 13.41 -3.63
C ALA A 222 13.04 14.46 -2.92
N PRO A 223 12.10 15.16 -3.61
CA PRO A 223 11.23 16.11 -2.93
C PRO A 223 10.29 15.45 -1.91
N TRP A 224 9.86 14.21 -2.17
CA TRP A 224 9.00 13.44 -1.27
C TRP A 224 9.73 13.02 0.01
N GLY A 225 10.98 12.55 -0.12
CA GLY A 225 11.82 12.22 1.04
C GLY A 225 11.96 13.42 1.98
N LYS A 226 12.29 14.59 1.43
CA LYS A 226 12.41 15.83 2.19
C LYS A 226 11.08 16.26 2.82
N LEU A 227 9.98 16.21 2.08
CA LEU A 227 8.65 16.59 2.56
C LEU A 227 8.19 15.72 3.74
N LEU A 228 8.38 14.41 3.65
CA LEU A 228 7.80 13.45 4.58
C LEU A 228 8.70 13.17 5.79
N THR A 229 10.01 13.06 5.56
CA THR A 229 10.98 12.71 6.62
C THR A 229 11.72 13.92 7.17
N GLY A 230 11.70 15.06 6.48
CA GLY A 230 12.58 16.21 6.76
C GLY A 230 14.06 15.97 6.39
N LEU A 231 14.41 14.79 5.86
CA LEU A 231 15.77 14.38 5.53
C LEU A 231 15.96 14.32 4.02
N VAL A 232 17.23 14.35 3.61
CA VAL A 232 17.62 13.97 2.25
C VAL A 232 17.78 12.44 2.24
N CYS A 233 16.77 11.74 1.72
CA CYS A 233 16.84 10.30 1.47
C CYS A 233 17.85 10.03 0.36
N ASP A 234 18.89 9.26 0.67
CA ASP A 234 19.99 9.00 -0.25
C ASP A 234 20.39 7.51 -0.23
N PRO A 235 20.13 6.74 -1.30
CA PRO A 235 19.49 7.17 -2.55
C PRO A 235 18.01 7.57 -2.42
N PRO A 236 17.50 8.42 -3.32
CA PRO A 236 16.12 8.93 -3.26
C PRO A 236 15.02 7.87 -3.22
N ILE A 237 15.26 6.69 -3.80
CA ILE A 237 14.31 5.56 -3.86
C ILE A 237 13.81 5.11 -2.47
N ILE A 238 14.60 5.34 -1.41
CA ILE A 238 14.19 5.04 -0.03
C ILE A 238 12.91 5.79 0.36
N SER A 239 12.65 6.96 -0.25
CA SER A 239 11.45 7.77 0.00
C SER A 239 10.15 7.09 -0.44
N GLN A 240 10.22 5.97 -1.12
CA GLN A 240 9.06 5.21 -1.55
C GLN A 240 8.23 4.69 -0.37
N PHE A 241 8.89 4.21 0.68
CA PHE A 241 8.24 3.70 1.88
C PHE A 241 7.48 4.80 2.65
N PRO A 242 8.08 5.96 2.98
CA PRO A 242 7.33 7.03 3.61
C PRO A 242 6.23 7.59 2.70
N PHE A 243 6.41 7.57 1.37
CA PHE A 243 5.34 7.90 0.44
C PHE A 243 4.16 6.91 0.57
N TYR A 244 4.42 5.61 0.65
CA TYR A 244 3.38 4.60 0.89
C TYR A 244 2.66 4.82 2.24
N LEU A 245 3.40 5.03 3.32
CA LEU A 245 2.84 5.38 4.62
C LEU A 245 1.93 6.62 4.53
N MET A 246 2.36 7.65 3.80
CA MET A 246 1.56 8.85 3.55
C MET A 246 0.26 8.52 2.80
N MET A 247 0.29 7.63 1.80
CA MET A 247 -0.91 7.20 1.07
C MET A 247 -1.90 6.51 2.02
N CYS A 248 -1.43 5.58 2.86
CA CYS A 248 -2.25 4.90 3.86
C CYS A 248 -2.90 5.88 4.85
N GLN A 249 -2.14 6.87 5.34
CA GLN A 249 -2.65 7.91 6.25
C GLN A 249 -3.62 8.87 5.54
N SER A 250 -3.38 9.17 4.26
CA SER A 250 -4.26 9.97 3.40
C SER A 250 -5.62 9.34 3.23
N PHE A 251 -5.67 8.01 3.12
CA PHE A 251 -6.93 7.29 3.06
C PHE A 251 -7.78 7.59 4.29
N GLY A 252 -7.20 7.61 5.49
CA GLY A 252 -7.89 7.96 6.73
C GLY A 252 -8.20 9.45 6.89
N LEU A 253 -7.44 10.32 6.21
CA LEU A 253 -7.24 11.74 6.57
C LEU A 253 -6.71 11.87 7.99
N GLU A 254 -5.74 11.03 8.32
CA GLU A 254 -5.03 11.07 9.58
C GLU A 254 -4.17 12.32 9.65
N THR A 255 -4.51 13.25 10.55
CA THR A 255 -3.89 14.58 10.63
C THR A 255 -2.69 14.65 11.57
N ASN A 256 -2.39 13.59 12.30
CA ASN A 256 -1.40 13.56 13.38
C ASN A 256 -0.32 12.50 13.13
N SER A 257 0.21 12.40 11.91
CA SER A 257 1.37 11.54 11.65
C SER A 257 2.63 12.21 12.18
N SER A 258 3.29 11.57 13.15
CA SER A 258 4.57 12.05 13.66
C SER A 258 5.64 11.87 12.57
N GLN A 259 6.54 12.85 12.42
CA GLN A 259 7.61 12.81 11.40
C GLN A 259 8.48 11.55 11.55
N GLU A 260 8.66 11.10 12.80
CA GLU A 260 9.37 9.89 13.17
C GLU A 260 8.81 8.66 12.46
N ASN A 261 7.50 8.56 12.23
CA ASN A 261 6.91 7.41 11.54
C ASN A 261 7.39 7.32 10.08
N TYR A 262 7.55 8.47 9.41
CA TYR A 262 8.14 8.51 8.07
C TYR A 262 9.63 8.17 8.10
N VAL A 263 10.36 8.54 9.15
CA VAL A 263 11.76 8.14 9.31
C VAL A 263 11.88 6.63 9.50
N TYR A 264 11.04 5.99 10.32
CA TYR A 264 10.99 4.53 10.45
C TYR A 264 10.65 3.83 9.15
N SER A 265 9.63 4.33 8.45
CA SER A 265 9.26 3.82 7.14
C SER A 265 10.41 3.98 6.13
N ALA A 266 11.16 5.08 6.17
CA ALA A 266 12.36 5.21 5.34
C ALA A 266 13.44 4.19 5.71
N LEU A 267 13.65 3.90 7.00
CA LEU A 267 14.61 2.88 7.44
C LEU A 267 14.26 1.48 6.91
N THR A 268 12.97 1.13 6.77
CA THR A 268 12.58 -0.17 6.18
C THR A 268 13.01 -0.30 4.72
N GLY A 269 13.17 0.82 4.02
CA GLY A 269 13.67 0.84 2.65
C GLY A 269 15.18 0.64 2.50
N VAL A 270 15.95 0.72 3.59
CA VAL A 270 17.42 0.60 3.53
C VAL A 270 17.83 -0.82 3.19
N ASP A 271 17.47 -1.82 4.01
CA ASP A 271 17.84 -3.21 3.75
C ASP A 271 17.13 -3.79 2.52
N TRP A 272 15.93 -3.26 2.19
CA TRP A 272 15.24 -3.59 0.95
C TRP A 272 16.03 -3.14 -0.30
N ALA A 273 16.58 -1.92 -0.32
CA ALA A 273 17.26 -1.37 -1.49
C ALA A 273 18.78 -1.63 -1.54
N LYS A 274 19.38 -2.09 -0.43
CA LYS A 274 20.84 -2.21 -0.27
C LYS A 274 21.47 -3.21 -1.25
N GLY A 275 20.91 -4.41 -1.39
CA GLY A 275 21.41 -5.45 -2.32
C GLY A 275 22.94 -5.67 -2.33
N LYS A 276 23.48 -6.35 -3.36
CA LYS A 276 24.93 -6.40 -3.65
C LYS A 276 25.33 -5.22 -4.56
N ASN A 277 25.26 -3.98 -4.07
CA ASN A 277 25.53 -2.82 -4.94
C ASN A 277 26.58 -1.83 -4.39
N VAL A 278 27.08 -1.01 -5.32
CA VAL A 278 28.10 0.03 -5.12
C VAL A 278 27.64 1.20 -4.22
N TYR A 279 26.37 1.20 -3.79
CA TYR A 279 25.79 2.28 -2.98
C TYR A 279 25.69 1.93 -1.49
N SER A 280 26.26 0.81 -1.04
CA SER A 280 26.27 0.39 0.36
C SER A 280 26.74 1.48 1.34
N GLU A 281 27.69 2.33 0.91
CA GLU A 281 28.15 3.49 1.70
C GLU A 281 27.11 4.61 1.82
N ARG A 282 26.33 4.88 0.76
CA ARG A 282 25.25 5.89 0.78
C ARG A 282 24.12 5.45 1.71
N PHE A 283 23.73 4.18 1.63
CA PHE A 283 22.73 3.58 2.52
C PHE A 283 23.16 3.67 3.99
N ARG A 284 24.41 3.31 4.31
CA ARG A 284 24.96 3.44 5.66
C ARG A 284 24.94 4.89 6.15
N ALA A 285 25.40 5.84 5.33
CA ALA A 285 25.41 7.26 5.69
C ALA A 285 23.99 7.85 5.84
N PHE A 286 23.01 7.37 5.08
CA PHE A 286 21.61 7.71 5.30
C PHE A 286 21.09 7.13 6.62
N GLU A 287 21.33 5.85 6.89
CA GLU A 287 20.88 5.18 8.12
C GLU A 287 21.39 5.92 9.38
N GLU A 288 22.69 6.24 9.43
CA GLU A 288 23.29 7.00 10.53
C GLU A 288 22.59 8.35 10.75
N ARG A 289 22.34 9.10 9.67
CA ARG A 289 21.63 10.39 9.73
C ARG A 289 20.17 10.24 10.15
N ALA A 290 19.49 9.23 9.63
CA ALA A 290 18.10 8.94 9.96
C ALA A 290 17.96 8.63 11.45
N ARG A 291 18.80 7.74 12.00
CA ARG A 291 18.81 7.42 13.44
C ARG A 291 19.14 8.65 14.29
N ALA A 292 20.11 9.47 13.88
CA ALA A 292 20.47 10.70 14.59
C ALA A 292 19.34 11.76 14.59
N SER A 293 18.47 11.77 13.58
CA SER A 293 17.37 12.75 13.48
C SER A 293 16.23 12.50 14.46
N VAL A 294 16.16 11.30 15.03
CA VAL A 294 15.12 10.86 15.96
C VAL A 294 15.79 10.15 17.14
N PRO A 295 16.56 10.84 18.00
CA PRO A 295 17.43 10.20 19.00
C PRO A 295 16.69 9.29 19.99
N ASN A 296 15.40 9.53 20.20
CA ASN A 296 14.54 8.70 21.05
C ASN A 296 13.94 7.50 20.28
N LEU A 297 14.47 7.15 19.09
CA LEU A 297 14.06 6.03 18.25
C LEU A 297 13.92 4.76 19.09
N ASP A 298 14.92 4.48 19.92
CA ASP A 298 15.00 3.21 20.66
C ASP A 298 14.57 3.36 22.14
N ASP A 299 14.05 4.53 22.53
CA ASP A 299 13.70 4.82 23.92
C ASP A 299 12.36 4.20 24.32
N ARG A 300 12.34 3.57 25.50
CA ARG A 300 11.14 3.02 26.15
C ARG A 300 10.09 4.09 26.51
N LEU A 301 10.46 5.37 26.53
CA LEU A 301 9.68 6.47 27.10
C LEU A 301 8.71 7.14 26.13
N SER A 302 8.72 6.80 24.84
CA SER A 302 7.85 7.46 23.85
C SER A 302 6.35 7.17 24.06
N GLY A 303 5.99 6.21 24.91
CA GLY A 303 4.59 5.80 25.14
C GLY A 303 3.93 5.17 23.92
N GLN A 304 4.67 5.00 22.82
CA GLN A 304 4.26 4.41 21.56
C GLN A 304 5.18 3.22 21.34
N ASP A 305 4.72 2.00 21.58
CA ASP A 305 5.56 0.82 21.32
C ASP A 305 5.87 0.72 19.82
N ARG A 306 7.14 0.85 19.47
CA ARG A 306 7.65 0.76 18.09
C ARG A 306 8.37 -0.57 17.82
N SER A 307 8.20 -1.57 18.69
CA SER A 307 8.83 -2.89 18.55
C SER A 307 8.51 -3.53 17.21
N PHE A 308 7.28 -3.35 16.68
CA PHE A 308 6.94 -3.83 15.34
C PHE A 308 7.94 -3.37 14.28
N TRP A 309 8.27 -2.07 14.22
CA TRP A 309 9.18 -1.56 13.19
C TRP A 309 10.58 -2.15 13.31
N ARG A 310 11.08 -2.32 14.54
CA ARG A 310 12.38 -2.96 14.80
C ARG A 310 12.35 -4.44 14.42
N VAL A 311 11.25 -5.13 14.67
CA VAL A 311 11.03 -6.52 14.27
C VAL A 311 10.98 -6.64 12.74
N SER A 312 10.22 -5.80 12.04
CA SER A 312 10.19 -5.81 10.57
C SER A 312 11.55 -5.50 9.96
N LEU A 313 12.30 -4.53 10.52
CA LEU A 313 13.68 -4.25 10.10
C LEU A 313 14.59 -5.47 10.29
N ALA A 314 14.49 -6.15 11.43
CA ALA A 314 15.27 -7.36 11.70
C ALA A 314 14.91 -8.51 10.76
N TYR A 315 13.62 -8.69 10.43
CA TYR A 315 13.18 -9.66 9.43
C TYR A 315 13.76 -9.35 8.04
N LEU A 316 13.64 -8.10 7.58
CA LEU A 316 14.19 -7.68 6.28
C LEU A 316 15.70 -7.88 6.22
N ALA A 317 16.42 -7.60 7.31
CA ALA A 317 17.85 -7.87 7.42
C ALA A 317 18.16 -9.38 7.36
N ALA A 318 17.35 -10.23 8.01
CA ALA A 318 17.51 -11.68 7.96
C ALA A 318 17.27 -12.23 6.54
N MET A 319 16.18 -11.80 5.88
CA MET A 319 15.90 -12.15 4.48
C MET A 319 17.02 -11.70 3.54
N ASN A 320 17.51 -10.46 3.69
CA ASN A 320 18.60 -9.96 2.88
C ASN A 320 19.88 -10.80 3.07
N LYS A 321 20.24 -11.15 4.31
CA LYS A 321 21.38 -12.02 4.58
C LYS A 321 21.20 -13.41 3.96
N LEU A 322 20.01 -13.97 4.05
CA LEU A 322 19.65 -15.25 3.43
C LEU A 322 19.85 -15.22 1.91
N GLU A 323 19.26 -14.24 1.21
CA GLU A 323 19.39 -14.04 -0.24
C GLU A 323 20.84 -13.87 -0.70
N ASN A 324 21.70 -13.36 0.19
CA ASN A 324 23.09 -13.08 -0.09
C ASN A 324 24.07 -14.14 0.47
N SER A 325 23.56 -15.16 1.15
CA SER A 325 24.37 -16.17 1.83
C SER A 325 25.15 -17.08 0.88
N ARG A 326 24.60 -17.30 -0.32
CA ARG A 326 25.21 -18.06 -1.42
C ARG A 326 24.69 -17.53 -2.75
N GLU A 327 25.20 -18.09 -3.85
CA GLU A 327 24.67 -17.80 -5.17
C GLU A 327 23.40 -18.63 -5.40
N PHE A 328 22.30 -17.95 -5.73
CA PHE A 328 21.05 -18.58 -6.16
C PHE A 328 20.85 -18.31 -7.64
N THR A 329 20.17 -19.24 -8.32
CA THR A 329 19.76 -19.04 -9.71
C THR A 329 18.25 -18.83 -9.76
N THR A 330 17.77 -18.17 -10.82
CA THR A 330 16.34 -17.90 -11.00
C THR A 330 15.96 -18.12 -12.46
N PRO A 331 14.85 -18.82 -12.74
CA PRO A 331 14.42 -19.05 -14.10
C PRO A 331 13.91 -17.76 -14.74
N ARG A 332 14.11 -17.63 -16.06
CA ARG A 332 13.53 -16.58 -16.92
C ARG A 332 12.10 -16.91 -17.38
N VAL A 333 11.40 -17.78 -16.66
CA VAL A 333 10.01 -18.13 -16.95
C VAL A 333 9.09 -17.52 -15.91
N SER A 334 7.83 -17.36 -16.28
CA SER A 334 6.81 -16.80 -15.39
C SER A 334 6.60 -17.67 -14.16
N TYR A 335 6.58 -18.99 -14.30
CA TYR A 335 6.28 -19.88 -13.17
C TYR A 335 7.53 -20.47 -12.48
N ILE A 336 7.57 -20.40 -11.15
CA ILE A 336 8.55 -21.11 -10.31
C ILE A 336 7.81 -22.24 -9.59
N LYS A 337 8.13 -23.49 -9.93
CA LYS A 337 7.53 -24.66 -9.31
C LYS A 337 8.16 -24.92 -7.96
N THR A 338 7.52 -24.45 -6.89
CA THR A 338 7.96 -24.66 -5.50
C THR A 338 7.45 -25.96 -4.89
N GLY A 339 6.29 -26.45 -5.33
CA GLY A 339 5.61 -27.59 -4.69
C GLY A 339 4.99 -27.28 -3.33
N LEU A 340 5.05 -26.01 -2.89
CA LEU A 340 4.44 -25.54 -1.65
C LEU A 340 2.93 -25.30 -1.82
N ASP A 341 2.20 -25.35 -0.71
CA ASP A 341 0.78 -25.02 -0.68
C ASP A 341 0.55 -23.56 -1.15
N PRO A 342 -0.34 -23.32 -2.15
CA PRO A 342 -0.74 -21.98 -2.55
C PRO A 342 -1.14 -21.05 -1.40
N LEU A 343 -1.85 -21.56 -0.38
CA LEU A 343 -2.24 -20.75 0.78
C LEU A 343 -1.01 -20.32 1.60
N LEU A 344 -0.02 -21.20 1.75
CA LEU A 344 1.24 -20.86 2.42
C LEU A 344 1.98 -19.75 1.65
N LEU A 345 2.03 -19.85 0.32
CA LEU A 345 2.66 -18.84 -0.53
C LEU A 345 1.94 -17.48 -0.44
N MET A 346 0.60 -17.47 -0.42
CA MET A 346 -0.19 -16.25 -0.24
C MET A 346 0.03 -15.62 1.15
N ALA A 347 0.02 -16.42 2.21
CA ALA A 347 0.26 -15.94 3.58
C ALA A 347 1.64 -15.28 3.71
N VAL A 348 2.68 -16.00 3.29
CA VAL A 348 4.08 -15.55 3.33
C VAL A 348 4.28 -14.31 2.48
N ARG A 349 3.68 -14.26 1.28
CA ARG A 349 3.70 -13.04 0.48
C ARG A 349 3.10 -11.88 1.25
N GLY A 350 1.96 -12.05 1.93
CA GLY A 350 1.35 -11.01 2.76
C GLY A 350 2.32 -10.44 3.81
N PHE A 351 3.05 -11.29 4.52
CA PHE A 351 4.02 -10.87 5.55
C PHE A 351 5.29 -10.23 4.97
N ASP A 352 5.72 -10.68 3.81
CA ASP A 352 6.92 -10.22 3.10
C ASP A 352 6.70 -8.92 2.28
N THR A 353 5.62 -8.19 2.57
CA THR A 353 5.24 -6.97 1.83
C THR A 353 5.60 -5.66 2.52
N ILE A 354 5.40 -4.57 1.77
CA ILE A 354 5.40 -3.18 2.26
C ILE A 354 4.27 -2.93 3.27
N GLY A 355 3.34 -3.87 3.51
CA GLY A 355 2.42 -3.80 4.65
C GLY A 355 3.15 -3.64 5.99
N SER A 356 4.37 -4.17 6.09
CA SER A 356 5.30 -3.92 7.21
C SER A 356 5.70 -2.45 7.40
N ALA A 357 5.52 -1.60 6.38
CA ALA A 357 5.82 -0.18 6.44
C ALA A 357 4.63 0.71 6.85
N TYR A 358 3.51 0.12 7.31
CA TYR A 358 2.35 0.86 7.82
C TYR A 358 1.91 0.34 9.19
N MET A 359 2.57 0.80 10.26
CA MET A 359 2.22 0.44 11.64
C MET A 359 2.17 1.64 12.57
N CYS A 360 1.29 2.57 12.23
CA CYS A 360 1.19 3.87 12.89
C CYS A 360 -0.16 4.15 13.57
N SER A 361 -1.09 3.19 13.64
CA SER A 361 -2.43 3.45 14.19
C SER A 361 -2.98 2.40 15.15
N ASP A 362 -3.64 2.89 16.20
CA ASP A 362 -4.44 2.12 17.14
C ASP A 362 -5.59 1.40 16.38
N GLY A 363 -5.51 0.07 16.27
CA GLY A 363 -6.55 -0.75 15.62
C GLY A 363 -6.14 -1.46 14.33
N ALA A 364 -4.85 -1.55 13.99
CA ALA A 364 -4.37 -2.48 12.97
C ALA A 364 -4.41 -3.93 13.51
N ALA A 365 -5.44 -4.68 13.14
CA ALA A 365 -5.60 -6.11 13.43
C ALA A 365 -5.25 -6.91 12.16
N TYR A 366 -3.95 -7.13 11.91
CA TYR A 366 -3.48 -7.55 10.58
C TYR A 366 -3.31 -9.06 10.38
N LEU A 367 -3.50 -9.88 11.42
CA LEU A 367 -3.26 -11.33 11.34
C LEU A 367 -4.53 -12.16 11.12
N ASP A 368 -5.72 -11.58 11.29
CA ASP A 368 -6.99 -12.26 11.04
C ASP A 368 -7.35 -12.21 9.55
N ASN A 369 -8.49 -12.80 9.14
CA ASN A 369 -8.85 -12.86 7.71
C ASN A 369 -8.80 -11.51 6.97
N ALA A 370 -9.41 -10.46 7.54
CA ALA A 370 -9.46 -9.16 6.87
C ALA A 370 -8.09 -8.45 6.88
N GLY A 371 -7.31 -8.67 7.95
CA GLY A 371 -5.94 -8.18 8.05
C GLY A 371 -5.02 -8.82 7.02
N MET A 372 -5.07 -10.15 6.91
CA MET A 372 -4.27 -10.92 5.96
C MET A 372 -4.65 -10.61 4.52
N ASP A 373 -5.94 -10.49 4.21
CA ASP A 373 -6.39 -10.03 2.89
C ASP A 373 -5.91 -8.63 2.57
N SER A 374 -5.89 -7.72 3.56
CA SER A 374 -5.35 -6.36 3.38
C SER A 374 -3.84 -6.38 3.08
N LEU A 375 -3.09 -7.26 3.75
CA LEU A 375 -1.66 -7.45 3.51
C LEU A 375 -1.39 -8.06 2.14
N VAL A 376 -2.11 -9.12 1.76
CA VAL A 376 -2.02 -9.73 0.41
C VAL A 376 -2.44 -8.72 -0.66
N GLY A 377 -3.52 -7.97 -0.43
CA GLY A 377 -4.00 -6.91 -1.32
C GLY A 377 -3.02 -5.75 -1.46
N SER A 378 -2.07 -5.63 -0.54
CA SER A 378 -0.95 -4.70 -0.67
C SER A 378 0.17 -5.23 -1.57
N ALA A 379 0.31 -6.56 -1.67
CA ALA A 379 1.31 -7.25 -2.47
C ALA A 379 0.95 -7.33 -3.95
N VAL A 380 -0.26 -7.81 -4.23
CA VAL A 380 -0.66 -8.23 -5.58
C VAL A 380 -0.57 -7.09 -6.62
N PRO A 381 -0.90 -5.82 -6.31
CA PRO A 381 -0.70 -4.72 -7.26
C PRO A 381 0.76 -4.47 -7.66
N ASN A 382 1.72 -4.85 -6.81
CA ASN A 382 3.15 -4.84 -7.16
C ASN A 382 3.46 -6.03 -8.06
N ASP A 383 3.03 -7.23 -7.65
CA ASP A 383 3.28 -8.47 -8.40
C ASP A 383 2.75 -8.43 -9.84
N VAL A 384 1.57 -7.84 -10.05
CA VAL A 384 0.96 -7.61 -11.38
C VAL A 384 1.77 -6.61 -12.22
N MET A 385 2.24 -5.52 -11.60
CA MET A 385 2.94 -4.47 -12.34
C MET A 385 4.38 -4.86 -12.66
N ASP A 386 4.92 -5.87 -11.99
CA ASP A 386 6.33 -6.23 -12.05
C ASP A 386 6.63 -7.58 -12.66
N LEU A 387 5.62 -8.40 -12.97
CA LEU A 387 5.87 -9.76 -13.43
C LEU A 387 6.90 -9.84 -14.56
N HIS A 388 6.81 -8.93 -15.55
CA HIS A 388 7.85 -8.79 -16.57
C HIS A 388 9.21 -8.51 -15.94
N THR A 389 9.36 -7.39 -15.24
CA THR A 389 10.61 -6.95 -14.62
C THR A 389 11.21 -8.02 -13.72
N ASP A 390 10.42 -8.64 -12.85
CA ASP A 390 10.81 -9.66 -11.88
C ASP A 390 11.36 -10.92 -12.56
N ILE A 391 10.83 -11.28 -13.73
CA ILE A 391 11.41 -12.36 -14.55
C ILE A 391 12.82 -11.99 -15.04
N TYR A 392 13.06 -10.73 -15.47
CA TYR A 392 14.35 -10.30 -16.00
C TYR A 392 15.39 -9.93 -14.94
N THR A 393 14.96 -9.54 -13.74
CA THR A 393 15.82 -9.25 -12.60
C THR A 393 16.11 -10.49 -11.76
N GLY A 394 15.29 -11.54 -11.88
CA GLY A 394 15.42 -12.75 -11.07
C GLY A 394 14.74 -12.65 -9.70
N GLU A 395 13.76 -11.76 -9.53
CA GLU A 395 12.99 -11.66 -8.28
C GLU A 395 12.07 -12.89 -8.12
N THR A 396 12.30 -13.69 -7.09
CA THR A 396 11.67 -15.01 -6.93
C THR A 396 10.35 -14.97 -6.18
N ARG A 397 10.09 -13.89 -5.42
CA ARG A 397 8.99 -13.81 -4.45
C ARG A 397 7.72 -13.14 -5.00
N ASN A 398 7.62 -12.93 -6.30
CA ASN A 398 6.42 -12.42 -6.97
C ASN A 398 5.31 -13.49 -6.94
N LEU A 399 4.15 -13.16 -6.37
CA LEU A 399 3.09 -14.15 -6.13
C LEU A 399 2.50 -14.74 -7.42
N LEU A 400 2.42 -13.98 -8.52
CA LEU A 400 1.94 -14.50 -9.80
C LEU A 400 2.86 -15.60 -10.32
N ARG A 401 4.18 -15.46 -10.10
CA ARG A 401 5.18 -16.47 -10.46
C ARG A 401 5.06 -17.75 -9.65
N LEU A 402 4.55 -17.64 -8.43
CA LEU A 402 4.45 -18.74 -7.48
C LEU A 402 3.11 -19.49 -7.60
N LEU A 403 2.05 -18.83 -8.08
CA LEU A 403 0.70 -19.40 -8.14
C LEU A 403 0.29 -19.91 -9.52
N TYR A 404 0.68 -19.22 -10.60
CA TYR A 404 0.08 -19.43 -11.92
C TYR A 404 1.07 -20.06 -12.90
N PRO A 405 0.82 -21.33 -13.33
CA PRO A 405 1.68 -22.00 -14.29
C PRO A 405 1.71 -21.32 -15.66
N SER A 406 2.88 -21.37 -16.31
CA SER A 406 3.08 -21.00 -17.71
C SER A 406 2.43 -21.99 -18.67
N GLY A 407 2.10 -21.55 -19.88
CA GLY A 407 1.59 -22.42 -20.95
C GLY A 407 0.06 -22.51 -20.99
N GLN A 408 -0.63 -21.64 -20.26
CA GLN A 408 -2.08 -21.48 -20.36
C GLN A 408 -2.44 -20.97 -21.76
N SER A 409 -3.57 -21.39 -22.32
CA SER A 409 -4.10 -20.68 -23.49
C SER A 409 -4.42 -19.23 -23.12
N LEU A 410 -4.40 -18.32 -24.10
CA LEU A 410 -4.65 -16.91 -23.84
C LEU A 410 -6.01 -16.66 -23.18
N ASP A 411 -7.04 -17.41 -23.57
CA ASP A 411 -8.37 -17.29 -22.96
C ASP A 411 -8.38 -17.69 -21.48
N GLU A 412 -7.67 -18.76 -21.14
CA GLU A 412 -7.51 -19.21 -19.76
C GLU A 412 -6.74 -18.18 -18.93
N ALA A 413 -5.62 -17.66 -19.47
CA ALA A 413 -4.81 -16.66 -18.80
C ALA A 413 -5.57 -15.34 -18.61
N MET A 414 -6.35 -14.91 -19.61
CA MET A 414 -7.26 -13.77 -19.48
C MET A 414 -8.33 -14.02 -18.41
N GLY A 415 -8.88 -15.25 -18.32
CA GLY A 415 -9.77 -15.66 -17.24
C GLY A 415 -9.14 -15.51 -15.87
N THR A 416 -7.93 -16.05 -15.68
CA THR A 416 -7.13 -15.94 -14.47
C THR A 416 -6.91 -14.49 -14.07
N MET A 417 -6.37 -13.66 -14.98
CA MET A 417 -6.04 -12.26 -14.68
C MET A 417 -7.30 -11.39 -14.48
N SER A 418 -8.43 -11.75 -15.10
CA SER A 418 -9.72 -11.09 -14.81
C SER A 418 -10.20 -11.38 -13.40
N THR A 419 -10.02 -12.62 -12.92
CA THR A 419 -10.32 -13.02 -11.55
C THR A 419 -9.43 -12.29 -10.56
N VAL A 420 -8.10 -12.23 -10.81
CA VAL A 420 -7.15 -11.45 -10.00
C VAL A 420 -7.57 -9.97 -9.91
N LEU A 421 -7.87 -9.33 -11.05
CA LEU A 421 -8.33 -7.94 -11.09
C LEU A 421 -9.62 -7.76 -10.27
N SER A 422 -10.60 -8.63 -10.43
CA SER A 422 -11.87 -8.53 -9.71
C SER A 422 -11.71 -8.74 -8.21
N GLY A 423 -10.88 -9.69 -7.78
CA GLY A 423 -10.58 -9.95 -6.37
C GLY A 423 -9.95 -8.74 -5.71
N MET A 424 -9.00 -8.09 -6.39
CA MET A 424 -8.39 -6.84 -5.90
C MET A 424 -9.40 -5.70 -5.81
N LEU A 425 -10.27 -5.52 -6.81
CA LEU A 425 -11.34 -4.51 -6.74
C LEU A 425 -12.29 -4.77 -5.57
N CYS A 426 -12.69 -6.03 -5.34
CA CYS A 426 -13.51 -6.41 -4.19
C CYS A 426 -12.80 -6.15 -2.86
N GLU A 427 -11.48 -6.39 -2.78
CA GLU A 427 -10.69 -6.05 -1.60
C GLU A 427 -10.62 -4.54 -1.36
N LEU A 428 -10.48 -3.72 -2.40
CA LEU A 428 -10.57 -2.27 -2.28
C LEU A 428 -11.92 -1.82 -1.72
N PHE A 429 -13.03 -2.45 -2.13
CA PHE A 429 -14.35 -2.18 -1.55
C PHE A 429 -14.38 -2.54 -0.07
N ARG A 430 -13.87 -3.73 0.30
CA ARG A 430 -13.82 -4.18 1.69
C ARG A 430 -12.96 -3.25 2.53
N GLY A 431 -11.75 -2.90 2.08
CA GLY A 431 -10.88 -1.93 2.75
C GLY A 431 -11.57 -0.59 2.99
N HIS A 432 -12.32 -0.08 2.00
CA HIS A 432 -13.17 1.10 2.19
C HIS A 432 -14.25 0.91 3.24
N LYS A 433 -14.92 -0.24 3.30
CA LYS A 433 -15.97 -0.48 4.28
C LYS A 433 -15.38 -0.65 5.70
N LEU A 434 -14.35 -1.46 5.83
CA LEU A 434 -13.59 -1.74 7.06
C LEU A 434 -13.13 -0.44 7.72
N ALA A 435 -12.39 0.39 6.98
CA ALA A 435 -11.78 1.60 7.52
C ALA A 435 -12.76 2.77 7.73
N ARG A 436 -13.95 2.74 7.12
CA ARG A 436 -14.90 3.86 7.21
C ARG A 436 -16.08 3.60 8.12
N PHE A 437 -16.57 2.37 8.16
CA PHE A 437 -17.81 2.02 8.86
C PHE A 437 -17.56 1.05 10.00
N GLU A 438 -16.50 0.26 9.94
CA GLU A 438 -16.26 -0.84 10.89
C GLU A 438 -15.09 -0.56 11.84
N GLY A 439 -14.41 0.58 11.66
CA GLY A 439 -13.32 1.03 12.53
C GLY A 439 -12.01 0.26 12.35
N ARG A 440 -11.89 -0.54 11.28
CA ARG A 440 -10.73 -1.39 10.97
C ARG A 440 -9.73 -0.71 10.05
N GLU A 441 -8.57 -0.35 10.58
CA GLU A 441 -7.64 0.54 9.89
C GLU A 441 -6.65 -0.17 8.97
N ASP A 442 -6.55 -1.50 9.09
CA ASP A 442 -5.80 -2.41 8.23
C ASP A 442 -6.29 -2.37 6.77
N GLY A 443 -7.59 -2.15 6.54
CA GLY A 443 -8.17 -1.98 5.20
C GLY A 443 -7.61 -0.82 4.38
N ARG A 444 -6.82 0.08 5.00
CA ARG A 444 -6.11 1.16 4.30
C ARG A 444 -4.94 0.64 3.46
N ILE A 445 -4.31 -0.45 3.89
CA ILE A 445 -3.05 -0.98 3.32
C ILE A 445 -3.28 -1.50 1.88
N ALA A 446 -4.33 -2.30 1.67
CA ALA A 446 -4.73 -2.74 0.34
C ALA A 446 -5.21 -1.55 -0.52
N ALA A 447 -5.96 -0.62 0.09
CA ALA A 447 -6.57 0.50 -0.61
C ALA A 447 -5.58 1.49 -1.26
N THR A 448 -4.31 1.44 -0.86
CA THR A 448 -3.28 2.43 -1.21
C THR A 448 -2.04 1.83 -1.83
N SER A 449 -2.07 0.53 -2.19
CA SER A 449 -0.95 -0.17 -2.83
C SER A 449 -0.73 0.13 -4.33
N PRO A 450 -1.76 0.19 -5.20
CA PRO A 450 -1.56 0.50 -6.62
C PRO A 450 -0.70 1.76 -6.94
N PRO A 451 -0.81 2.86 -6.17
CA PRO A 451 -0.02 4.08 -6.37
C PRO A 451 1.46 3.92 -6.05
N TYR A 452 1.79 2.98 -5.16
CA TYR A 452 3.16 2.58 -4.87
C TYR A 452 3.83 1.93 -6.09
N SER A 453 3.07 1.23 -6.95
CA SER A 453 3.60 0.65 -8.19
C SER A 453 3.90 1.72 -9.25
N PHE A 454 2.99 2.70 -9.44
CA PHE A 454 3.13 3.72 -10.50
C PHE A 454 4.11 4.85 -10.20
N CYS A 455 4.45 5.09 -8.93
CA CYS A 455 5.47 6.11 -8.59
C CYS A 455 6.90 5.74 -9.01
N ARG A 456 7.11 4.59 -9.68
CA ARG A 456 8.40 4.08 -10.14
C ARG A 456 8.46 3.89 -11.65
N ALA A 457 7.74 4.73 -12.43
CA ALA A 457 7.53 4.47 -13.84
C ALA A 457 8.84 4.30 -14.62
N ARG A 458 9.82 5.19 -14.42
CA ARG A 458 11.13 5.12 -15.10
C ARG A 458 12.05 4.05 -14.56
N HIS A 459 12.03 3.80 -13.25
CA HIS A 459 12.84 2.74 -12.65
C HIS A 459 12.44 1.37 -13.19
N ARG A 460 11.14 1.15 -13.34
CA ARG A 460 10.56 -0.13 -13.76
C ARG A 460 10.18 -0.19 -15.23
N ARG A 461 10.42 0.89 -15.98
CA ARG A 461 10.12 1.00 -17.41
C ARG A 461 8.67 0.65 -17.71
N ILE A 462 7.74 1.14 -16.90
CA ILE A 462 6.35 0.69 -16.90
C ILE A 462 5.73 0.83 -18.29
N PHE A 463 5.88 2.01 -18.89
CA PHE A 463 5.32 2.30 -20.19
C PHE A 463 6.21 1.78 -21.33
N GLU A 464 7.52 1.70 -21.16
CA GLU A 464 8.43 1.05 -22.14
C GLU A 464 8.16 -0.46 -22.28
N VAL A 465 7.89 -1.16 -21.18
CA VAL A 465 7.42 -2.56 -21.22
C VAL A 465 6.08 -2.63 -21.95
N MET A 466 5.12 -1.77 -21.60
CA MET A 466 3.82 -1.75 -22.30
C MET A 466 3.96 -1.46 -23.82
N GLU A 467 4.90 -0.61 -24.21
CA GLU A 467 5.23 -0.37 -25.63
C GLU A 467 5.70 -1.65 -26.33
N ALA A 468 6.55 -2.45 -25.68
CA ALA A 468 7.04 -3.70 -26.27
C ALA A 468 5.89 -4.68 -26.56
N TYR A 469 4.95 -4.84 -25.62
CA TYR A 469 3.81 -5.75 -25.77
C TYR A 469 2.80 -5.24 -26.79
N THR A 470 2.44 -3.95 -26.73
CA THR A 470 1.51 -3.34 -27.70
C THR A 470 2.06 -3.36 -29.13
N SER A 471 3.38 -3.28 -29.30
CA SER A 471 4.02 -3.35 -30.62
C SER A 471 4.03 -4.78 -31.18
N LYS A 472 4.18 -5.79 -30.32
CA LYS A 472 4.22 -7.20 -30.72
C LYS A 472 2.84 -7.82 -30.92
N TYR A 473 1.84 -7.36 -30.18
CA TYR A 473 0.48 -7.91 -30.17
C TYR A 473 -0.55 -6.85 -30.61
N PRO A 474 -1.00 -6.86 -31.88
CA PRO A 474 -1.98 -5.90 -32.39
C PRO A 474 -3.31 -5.89 -31.62
N ASP A 475 -3.72 -7.05 -31.11
CA ASP A 475 -4.97 -7.23 -30.36
C ASP A 475 -4.86 -6.86 -28.87
N PHE A 476 -3.70 -6.35 -28.42
CA PHE A 476 -3.42 -6.05 -27.00
C PHE A 476 -4.56 -5.27 -26.33
N TRP A 477 -4.98 -4.15 -26.92
CA TRP A 477 -6.03 -3.32 -26.34
C TRP A 477 -7.39 -4.02 -26.35
N GLN A 478 -7.69 -4.85 -27.35
CA GLN A 478 -8.91 -5.64 -27.37
C GLN A 478 -8.95 -6.62 -26.19
N TRP A 479 -7.83 -7.30 -25.91
CA TRP A 479 -7.71 -8.19 -24.74
C TRP A 479 -7.79 -7.41 -23.42
N THR A 480 -7.22 -6.21 -23.35
CA THR A 480 -7.37 -5.32 -22.17
C THR A 480 -8.85 -5.01 -21.87
N TRP A 481 -9.63 -4.70 -22.90
CA TRP A 481 -11.07 -4.45 -22.73
C TRP A 481 -11.85 -5.72 -22.36
N ASP A 482 -11.47 -6.89 -22.88
CA ASP A 482 -12.09 -8.16 -22.52
C ASP A 482 -11.81 -8.53 -21.05
N ILE A 483 -10.56 -8.41 -20.59
CA ILE A 483 -10.19 -8.59 -19.18
C ILE A 483 -11.01 -7.66 -18.28
N LEU A 484 -11.11 -6.37 -18.63
CA LEU A 484 -11.93 -5.42 -17.86
C LEU A 484 -13.40 -5.84 -17.83
N GLY A 485 -13.95 -6.27 -18.97
CA GLY A 485 -15.33 -6.74 -19.09
C GLY A 485 -15.61 -7.99 -18.26
N ARG A 486 -14.68 -8.96 -18.26
CA ARG A 486 -14.72 -10.18 -17.45
C ARG A 486 -14.64 -9.86 -15.96
N ALA A 487 -13.71 -9.00 -15.55
CA ALA A 487 -13.57 -8.58 -14.15
C ALA A 487 -14.82 -7.83 -13.66
N LYS A 488 -15.39 -6.93 -14.47
CA LYS A 488 -16.62 -6.19 -14.16
C LYS A 488 -17.82 -7.10 -13.89
N ARG A 489 -17.93 -8.25 -14.59
CA ARG A 489 -18.98 -9.25 -14.36
C ARG A 489 -18.84 -9.96 -13.01
N GLN A 490 -17.65 -9.98 -12.41
CA GLN A 490 -17.38 -10.57 -11.11
C GLN A 490 -17.60 -9.59 -9.93
N ILE A 491 -17.94 -8.32 -10.20
CA ILE A 491 -18.29 -7.33 -9.16
C ILE A 491 -19.73 -7.54 -8.71
N THR A 492 -19.94 -8.62 -7.95
CA THR A 492 -21.23 -9.04 -7.42
C THR A 492 -21.19 -9.12 -5.89
N GLU A 493 -22.34 -9.31 -5.24
CA GLU A 493 -22.38 -9.54 -3.79
C GLU A 493 -21.57 -10.79 -3.39
N ALA A 494 -21.51 -11.85 -4.21
CA ALA A 494 -20.64 -12.99 -3.93
C ALA A 494 -19.16 -12.60 -4.02
N GLY A 495 -18.75 -11.85 -5.07
CA GLY A 495 -17.37 -11.39 -5.20
C GLY A 495 -16.93 -10.46 -4.06
N LEU A 496 -17.85 -9.65 -3.52
CA LEU A 496 -17.56 -8.82 -2.34
C LEU A 496 -17.39 -9.63 -1.05
N ASN A 497 -18.09 -10.76 -0.94
CA ASN A 497 -18.02 -11.66 0.21
C ASN A 497 -16.85 -12.66 0.15
N GLU A 498 -16.33 -12.95 -1.05
CA GLU A 498 -15.14 -13.78 -1.28
C GLU A 498 -13.87 -13.03 -0.83
N LEU A 499 -13.07 -13.65 0.03
CA LEU A 499 -11.77 -13.10 0.45
C LEU A 499 -10.82 -13.00 -0.76
N LEU A 500 -9.84 -12.09 -0.72
CA LEU A 500 -8.84 -11.98 -1.78
C LEU A 500 -8.06 -13.28 -1.95
N VAL A 501 -7.67 -13.92 -0.84
CA VAL A 501 -7.00 -15.24 -0.87
C VAL A 501 -7.84 -16.29 -1.61
N GLU A 502 -9.16 -16.29 -1.42
CA GLU A 502 -10.10 -17.19 -2.10
C GLU A 502 -10.20 -16.85 -3.59
N ALA A 503 -10.25 -15.57 -3.95
CA ALA A 503 -10.25 -15.14 -5.35
C ALA A 503 -8.96 -15.54 -6.08
N LEU A 504 -7.79 -15.41 -5.42
CA LEU A 504 -6.50 -15.84 -5.97
C LEU A 504 -6.47 -17.36 -6.19
N GLY A 505 -6.97 -18.13 -5.21
CA GLY A 505 -7.14 -19.59 -5.32
C GLY A 505 -8.13 -19.99 -6.42
N ARG A 506 -9.24 -19.26 -6.56
CA ARG A 506 -10.19 -19.41 -7.67
C ARG A 506 -9.57 -19.08 -9.01
N GLY A 507 -8.59 -18.16 -9.06
CA GLY A 507 -7.77 -17.94 -10.26
C GLY A 507 -7.00 -19.19 -10.71
N ILE A 508 -6.58 -20.05 -9.77
CA ILE A 508 -5.88 -21.31 -10.08
C ILE A 508 -6.86 -22.33 -10.64
N ASN A 509 -7.97 -22.54 -9.94
CA ASN A 509 -8.96 -23.57 -10.29
C ASN A 509 -9.88 -23.14 -11.44
N ARG A 510 -10.01 -21.83 -11.65
CA ARG A 510 -10.91 -21.16 -12.62
C ARG A 510 -12.38 -21.45 -12.38
N ASP A 511 -12.75 -21.67 -11.11
CA ASP A 511 -14.14 -21.88 -10.72
C ASP A 511 -14.97 -20.58 -10.88
N PRO A 512 -16.27 -20.69 -11.21
CA PRO A 512 -17.16 -19.54 -11.25
C PRO A 512 -17.51 -19.04 -9.84
N LEU A 513 -17.81 -17.74 -9.72
CA LEU A 513 -18.46 -17.21 -8.53
C LEU A 513 -19.90 -17.75 -8.43
N PRO A 514 -20.44 -17.92 -7.21
CA PRO A 514 -21.86 -18.14 -7.02
C PRO A 514 -22.71 -17.01 -7.61
N ASP A 515 -23.86 -17.38 -8.18
CA ASP A 515 -24.83 -16.41 -8.71
C ASP A 515 -25.24 -15.41 -7.62
N SER A 516 -25.10 -14.13 -7.92
CA SER A 516 -25.45 -13.06 -6.99
C SER A 516 -25.65 -11.72 -7.71
N PRO A 517 -26.38 -10.77 -7.10
CA PRO A 517 -26.64 -9.48 -7.71
C PRO A 517 -25.36 -8.67 -7.96
N TYR A 518 -25.37 -7.87 -9.02
CA TYR A 518 -24.31 -6.91 -9.34
C TYR A 518 -24.19 -5.81 -8.27
N ASN A 519 -22.96 -5.44 -7.89
CA ASN A 519 -22.71 -4.32 -7.00
C ASN A 519 -22.25 -3.06 -7.76
N ALA A 520 -22.99 -1.97 -7.55
CA ALA A 520 -22.82 -0.72 -8.29
C ALA A 520 -21.69 0.20 -7.78
N PHE A 521 -20.94 -0.17 -6.74
CA PHE A 521 -19.93 0.71 -6.12
C PHE A 521 -18.88 1.20 -7.13
N PHE A 522 -18.37 0.31 -7.96
CA PHE A 522 -17.33 0.61 -8.95
C PHE A 522 -17.85 1.18 -10.27
N ASN A 523 -19.16 1.47 -10.41
CA ASN A 523 -19.68 2.07 -11.65
C ASN A 523 -18.96 3.37 -12.03
N GLY A 524 -18.69 4.25 -11.06
CA GLY A 524 -17.97 5.50 -11.33
C GLY A 524 -16.51 5.27 -11.74
N TYR A 525 -15.88 4.20 -11.24
CA TYR A 525 -14.54 3.79 -11.63
C TYR A 525 -14.53 3.22 -13.07
N PHE A 526 -15.45 2.31 -13.40
CA PHE A 526 -15.58 1.79 -14.76
C PHE A 526 -15.94 2.90 -15.75
N ASP A 527 -16.85 3.82 -15.39
CA ASP A 527 -17.17 4.98 -16.21
C ASP A 527 -15.94 5.88 -16.45
N MET A 528 -15.08 6.06 -15.44
CA MET A 528 -13.84 6.82 -15.61
C MET A 528 -12.93 6.15 -16.66
N ILE A 529 -12.78 4.83 -16.63
CA ILE A 529 -11.91 4.13 -17.58
C ILE A 529 -12.55 4.07 -18.97
N GLU A 530 -13.83 3.72 -19.06
CA GLU A 530 -14.57 3.50 -20.31
C GLU A 530 -14.96 4.80 -21.02
N LYS A 531 -15.13 5.93 -20.29
CA LYS A 531 -15.74 7.18 -20.80
C LYS A 531 -14.88 8.43 -20.58
N SER A 532 -13.60 8.32 -20.21
CA SER A 532 -12.70 9.44 -19.81
C SER A 532 -12.37 10.50 -20.86
N GLN A 533 -12.99 10.52 -22.04
CA GLN A 533 -12.64 11.50 -23.09
C GLN A 533 -13.15 12.94 -22.87
N GLU A 534 -13.77 13.26 -21.72
CA GLU A 534 -14.21 14.62 -21.39
C GLU A 534 -13.46 15.22 -20.17
N PRO A 535 -12.37 15.98 -20.39
CA PRO A 535 -11.56 16.59 -19.32
C PRO A 535 -12.33 17.54 -18.39
N SER A 536 -13.40 18.16 -18.88
CA SER A 536 -14.22 19.13 -18.11
C SER A 536 -14.99 18.49 -16.95
N LYS A 537 -15.31 17.19 -17.04
CA LYS A 537 -15.98 16.42 -15.97
C LYS A 537 -15.02 15.99 -14.86
N LEU A 538 -13.71 15.94 -15.11
CA LEU A 538 -12.69 15.51 -14.15
C LEU A 538 -12.41 16.56 -13.05
N ASN A 539 -12.52 17.86 -13.37
CA ASN A 539 -12.15 18.97 -12.47
C ASN A 539 -12.89 18.97 -11.11
N LYS A 540 -14.11 18.42 -11.07
CA LYS A 540 -14.88 18.29 -9.81
C LYS A 540 -14.66 16.96 -9.11
N ALA A 541 -14.15 15.94 -9.81
CA ALA A 541 -14.17 14.54 -9.37
C ALA A 541 -13.00 14.14 -8.46
N LEU A 542 -11.82 14.74 -8.65
CA LEU A 542 -10.58 14.33 -7.95
C LEU A 542 -10.24 15.16 -6.71
N GLY A 543 -11.00 16.21 -6.41
CA GLY A 543 -10.93 16.92 -5.11
C GLY A 543 -9.66 17.75 -4.86
N VAL A 544 -8.81 17.92 -5.87
CA VAL A 544 -7.64 18.82 -5.86
C VAL A 544 -7.98 20.18 -6.49
N GLN A 545 -7.22 21.23 -6.15
CA GLN A 545 -7.46 22.61 -6.61
C GLN A 545 -6.14 23.27 -7.06
N ASN A 546 -6.24 24.35 -7.84
CA ASN A 546 -5.12 25.18 -8.31
C ASN A 546 -4.07 24.37 -9.08
N GLU A 547 -2.79 24.74 -8.99
CA GLU A 547 -1.67 24.08 -9.69
C GLU A 547 -1.61 22.57 -9.47
N LEU A 548 -2.04 22.07 -8.31
CA LEU A 548 -2.10 20.64 -8.03
C LEU A 548 -3.16 19.92 -8.90
N ALA A 549 -4.27 20.60 -9.20
CA ALA A 549 -5.28 20.07 -10.12
C ALA A 549 -4.74 19.99 -11.55
N ASP A 550 -3.86 20.91 -11.95
CA ASP A 550 -3.25 20.92 -13.27
C ASP A 550 -2.31 19.72 -13.45
N LEU A 551 -1.47 19.45 -12.45
CA LEU A 551 -0.60 18.26 -12.43
C LEU A 551 -1.39 16.95 -12.49
N VAL A 552 -2.43 16.81 -11.67
CA VAL A 552 -3.28 15.60 -11.68
C VAL A 552 -3.97 15.41 -13.04
N ARG A 553 -4.36 16.51 -13.71
CA ARG A 553 -4.92 16.45 -15.07
C ARG A 553 -3.89 15.96 -16.08
N GLU A 554 -2.66 16.44 -16.00
CA GLU A 554 -1.59 16.03 -16.90
C GLU A 554 -1.25 14.54 -16.73
N ILE A 555 -1.22 14.04 -15.49
CA ILE A 555 -1.05 12.61 -15.20
C ILE A 555 -2.19 11.81 -15.82
N HIS A 556 -3.45 12.21 -15.59
CA HIS A 556 -4.61 11.53 -16.16
C HIS A 556 -4.57 11.53 -17.70
N ASP A 557 -4.27 12.69 -18.31
CA ASP A 557 -4.18 12.84 -19.76
C ASP A 557 -3.11 11.93 -20.37
N LEU A 558 -1.94 11.84 -19.72
CA LEU A 558 -0.85 10.96 -20.10
C LEU A 558 -1.28 9.49 -20.03
N TRP A 559 -1.82 9.07 -18.89
CA TRP A 559 -2.14 7.66 -18.59
C TRP A 559 -3.41 7.14 -19.29
N HIS A 560 -4.23 8.02 -19.88
CA HIS A 560 -5.47 7.60 -20.57
C HIS A 560 -5.51 8.05 -22.02
N ARG A 561 -5.60 9.36 -22.27
CA ARG A 561 -5.85 9.89 -23.61
C ARG A 561 -4.64 9.68 -24.51
N GLN A 562 -3.46 10.08 -24.06
CA GLN A 562 -2.23 9.91 -24.85
C GLN A 562 -1.86 8.42 -24.95
N LEU A 563 -2.12 7.64 -23.91
CA LEU A 563 -1.87 6.19 -23.92
C LEU A 563 -2.65 5.44 -25.00
N LEU A 564 -3.85 5.91 -25.37
CA LEU A 564 -4.66 5.32 -26.44
C LEU A 564 -4.46 5.99 -27.81
N ASP A 565 -3.64 7.03 -27.92
CA ASP A 565 -3.41 7.74 -29.18
C ASP A 565 -2.76 6.83 -30.25
N PRO A 566 -3.42 6.51 -31.38
CA PRO A 566 -2.83 5.66 -32.41
C PRO A 566 -1.63 6.31 -33.12
N GLY A 567 -1.42 7.63 -32.99
CA GLY A 567 -0.32 8.37 -33.58
C GLY A 567 0.99 8.37 -32.77
N LYS A 568 1.09 7.58 -31.70
CA LYS A 568 2.33 7.47 -30.90
C LYS A 568 3.50 6.97 -31.76
N LYS A 569 4.61 7.70 -31.74
CA LYS A 569 5.85 7.30 -32.41
C LYS A 569 6.63 6.29 -31.56
N PRO A 570 7.41 5.36 -32.17
CA PRO A 570 8.28 4.45 -31.43
C PRO A 570 9.16 5.14 -30.37
N GLY A 571 9.46 4.40 -29.31
CA GLY A 571 10.09 4.91 -28.08
C GLY A 571 9.14 5.77 -27.23
N TRP A 572 7.83 5.64 -27.41
CA TRP A 572 6.86 6.41 -26.62
C TRP A 572 6.83 5.98 -25.16
N GLY A 573 7.05 4.71 -24.87
CA GLY A 573 6.99 4.16 -23.52
C GLY A 573 8.02 4.82 -22.61
N ARG A 574 9.28 4.88 -23.06
CA ARG A 574 10.34 5.58 -22.32
C ARG A 574 10.04 7.06 -22.08
N ARG A 575 9.45 7.75 -23.06
CA ARG A 575 9.04 9.16 -22.90
C ARG A 575 7.88 9.31 -21.92
N PHE A 576 6.97 8.34 -21.86
CA PHE A 576 5.88 8.30 -20.89
C PHE A 576 6.40 8.07 -19.48
N ASP A 577 7.34 7.13 -19.31
CA ASP A 577 8.00 6.87 -18.04
C ASP A 577 8.68 8.14 -17.49
N GLU A 578 9.51 8.80 -18.30
CA GLU A 578 10.19 10.04 -17.93
C GLU A 578 9.20 11.17 -17.58
N LYS A 579 8.12 11.32 -18.36
CA LYS A 579 7.11 12.36 -18.11
C LYS A 579 6.27 12.07 -16.86
N SER A 580 5.92 10.81 -16.63
CA SER A 580 5.16 10.37 -15.45
C SER A 580 5.93 10.68 -14.17
N ASP A 581 7.21 10.33 -14.12
CA ASP A 581 8.06 10.61 -12.96
C ASP A 581 8.34 12.10 -12.79
N ALA A 582 8.47 12.86 -13.89
CA ALA A 582 8.60 14.32 -13.83
C ALA A 582 7.36 14.99 -13.21
N LEU A 583 6.15 14.56 -13.58
CA LEU A 583 4.90 15.07 -13.00
C LEU A 583 4.79 14.71 -11.52
N PHE A 584 5.19 13.48 -11.15
CA PHE A 584 5.24 13.06 -9.75
C PHE A 584 6.23 13.88 -8.93
N LYS A 585 7.41 14.18 -9.49
CA LYS A 585 8.42 15.06 -8.89
C LYS A 585 7.87 16.45 -8.64
N GLN A 586 7.26 17.06 -9.67
CA GLN A 586 6.68 18.40 -9.59
C GLN A 586 5.61 18.50 -8.51
N ALA A 587 4.79 17.46 -8.34
CA ALA A 587 3.82 17.39 -7.24
C ALA A 587 4.52 17.41 -5.88
N GLY A 588 5.59 16.63 -5.70
CA GLY A 588 6.40 16.64 -4.48
C GLY A 588 7.03 18.00 -4.20
N GLU A 589 7.58 18.68 -5.21
CA GLU A 589 8.19 20.01 -5.08
C GLU A 589 7.15 21.07 -4.70
N LEU A 590 6.00 21.08 -5.38
CA LEU A 590 4.89 21.99 -5.13
C LEU A 590 4.34 21.83 -3.70
N LEU A 591 4.18 20.58 -3.25
CA LEU A 591 3.69 20.28 -1.90
C LEU A 591 4.75 20.57 -0.84
N GLY A 592 6.03 20.29 -1.12
CA GLY A 592 7.17 20.60 -0.27
C GLY A 592 7.35 22.10 -0.01
N GLY A 593 7.04 22.95 -0.99
CA GLY A 593 7.10 24.41 -0.86
C GLY A 593 6.15 25.02 0.19
N LYS A 594 5.15 24.25 0.67
CA LYS A 594 4.15 24.71 1.64
C LYS A 594 4.56 24.54 3.11
N GLY A 595 5.77 24.01 3.38
CA GLY A 595 6.34 23.99 4.74
C GLY A 595 5.83 22.88 5.66
N GLY A 596 5.37 21.75 5.13
CA GLY A 596 4.96 20.57 5.91
C GLY A 596 3.89 19.72 5.22
N ILE A 597 3.40 18.69 5.91
CA ILE A 597 2.32 17.82 5.43
C ILE A 597 0.98 18.53 5.59
N THR A 598 0.48 19.09 4.49
CA THR A 598 -0.78 19.86 4.46
C THR A 598 -1.96 19.00 3.99
N ASN A 599 -3.19 19.52 4.13
CA ASN A 599 -4.38 18.89 3.55
C ASN A 599 -4.28 18.64 2.04
N ASP A 600 -3.46 19.40 1.32
CA ASP A 600 -3.28 19.22 -0.12
C ASP A 600 -2.43 18.00 -0.45
N VAL A 601 -1.54 17.57 0.45
CA VAL A 601 -0.81 16.29 0.33
C VAL A 601 -1.81 15.13 0.35
N TYR A 602 -2.73 15.11 1.32
CA TYR A 602 -3.75 14.07 1.41
C TYR A 602 -4.71 14.07 0.21
N LYS A 603 -5.10 15.24 -0.30
CA LYS A 603 -5.93 15.34 -1.51
C LYS A 603 -5.19 14.83 -2.74
N PHE A 604 -3.91 15.18 -2.90
CA PHE A 604 -3.08 14.65 -3.98
C PHE A 604 -3.01 13.13 -3.91
N ALA A 605 -2.69 12.57 -2.74
CA ALA A 605 -2.59 11.13 -2.53
C ALA A 605 -3.87 10.38 -2.94
N ILE A 606 -5.04 10.89 -2.55
CA ILE A 606 -6.32 10.30 -2.96
C ILE A 606 -6.52 10.40 -4.48
N ALA A 607 -6.19 11.54 -5.09
CA ALA A 607 -6.35 11.76 -6.52
C ALA A 607 -5.38 10.88 -7.34
N TYR A 608 -4.10 10.94 -7.03
CA TYR A 608 -3.05 10.10 -7.59
C TYR A 608 -3.41 8.63 -7.42
N GLY A 609 -3.92 8.26 -6.24
CA GLY A 609 -4.23 6.87 -5.97
C GLY A 609 -5.35 6.30 -6.82
N ARG A 610 -6.37 7.10 -7.14
CA ARG A 610 -7.42 6.74 -8.10
C ARG A 610 -6.87 6.58 -9.52
N LEU A 611 -5.93 7.43 -9.93
CA LEU A 611 -5.31 7.35 -11.25
C LEU A 611 -4.43 6.11 -11.42
N SER A 612 -3.79 5.66 -10.35
CA SER A 612 -2.92 4.48 -10.38
C SER A 612 -3.66 3.14 -10.51
N MET A 613 -4.99 3.13 -10.38
CA MET A 613 -5.83 1.96 -10.66
C MET A 613 -6.45 1.99 -12.05
N ALA A 614 -6.06 2.93 -12.90
CA ALA A 614 -6.78 3.21 -14.12
C ALA A 614 -6.27 2.37 -15.32
N LEU A 615 -6.47 2.85 -16.55
CA LEU A 615 -6.18 2.05 -17.76
C LEU A 615 -4.80 1.36 -17.78
N PRO A 616 -3.68 2.01 -17.38
CA PRO A 616 -2.38 1.33 -17.37
C PRO A 616 -2.35 0.10 -16.47
N TYR A 617 -3.01 0.14 -15.32
CA TYR A 617 -3.05 -0.97 -14.38
C TYR A 617 -3.79 -2.18 -14.95
N ILE A 618 -4.87 -1.94 -15.69
CA ILE A 618 -5.62 -2.98 -16.40
C ILE A 618 -4.81 -3.55 -17.57
N ALA A 619 -4.06 -2.70 -18.28
CA ALA A 619 -3.16 -3.13 -19.34
C ALA A 619 -2.10 -4.12 -18.83
N TYR A 620 -1.62 -3.96 -17.59
CA TYR A 620 -0.68 -4.90 -16.99
C TYR A 620 -1.27 -6.29 -16.75
N HIS A 621 -2.55 -6.40 -16.40
CA HIS A 621 -3.22 -7.71 -16.37
C HIS A 621 -3.26 -8.38 -17.75
N THR A 622 -3.24 -7.59 -18.83
CA THR A 622 -3.11 -8.11 -20.20
C THR A 622 -1.69 -8.57 -20.50
N ILE A 623 -0.69 -7.79 -20.08
CA ILE A 623 0.74 -8.16 -20.16
C ILE A 623 0.96 -9.50 -19.43
N ASP A 624 0.43 -9.64 -18.22
CA ASP A 624 0.55 -10.86 -17.43
C ASP A 624 -0.16 -12.04 -18.08
N ALA A 625 -1.36 -11.84 -18.63
CA ALA A 625 -2.04 -12.90 -19.38
C ALA A 625 -1.20 -13.35 -20.59
N ILE A 626 -0.57 -12.42 -21.31
CA ILE A 626 0.37 -12.74 -22.40
C ILE A 626 1.59 -13.49 -21.86
N ILE A 627 2.15 -13.09 -20.72
CA ILE A 627 3.30 -13.75 -20.09
C ILE A 627 2.96 -15.19 -19.69
N LEU A 628 1.79 -15.42 -19.09
CA LEU A 628 1.32 -16.75 -18.70
C LEU A 628 1.08 -17.65 -19.92
N SER A 629 0.72 -17.08 -21.08
CA SER A 629 0.43 -17.85 -22.29
C SER A 629 1.60 -18.04 -23.25
N TYR A 630 2.33 -16.98 -23.53
CA TYR A 630 3.34 -16.91 -24.58
C TYR A 630 4.75 -16.65 -24.05
N GLY A 631 4.90 -16.39 -22.74
CA GLY A 631 6.15 -15.94 -22.15
C GLY A 631 6.38 -14.44 -22.29
N THR A 632 7.54 -13.98 -21.81
CA THR A 632 7.92 -12.57 -21.90
C THR A 632 8.28 -12.15 -23.33
N VAL A 633 8.17 -10.85 -23.62
CA VAL A 633 8.38 -10.29 -24.97
C VAL A 633 9.84 -10.20 -25.38
#